data_AF-A0A8T3X2W5-F1
#
_entry.id   AF-A0A8T3X2W5-F1
#
_cell.length_a   1.000
_cell.length_b   1.000
_cell.length_c   1.000
_cell.angle_alpha   90.00
_cell.angle_beta   90.00
_cell.angle_gamma   90.00
#
_symmetry.space_group_name_H-M   'P 1'
#
loop_
_entity.id
_entity.type
_entity.pdbx_description
1 polymer ?
#
loop_
_entity_poly.entity_id
_entity_poly.type
_entity_poly.pdbx_seq_one_letter_code
_entity_poly.pdbx_strand_id
1 'polypeptide(L)' 'MVVKVRLMKKIRKLRSRGFLTREQLEVLEEASQRPFKVKKPAQKYACGECSYSWFYKAMKCPTCSSNRVSAV' A
#
# COMPACT_ATOMS: atom_id res chain seq x y z
N MET A 1 7.88 -10.70 14.65
CA MET A 1 9.11 -11.44 14.21
C MET A 1 8.84 -12.88 13.72
N VAL A 2 7.84 -13.60 14.27
CA VAL A 2 7.52 -15.01 13.91
C VAL A 2 7.21 -15.24 12.41
N VAL A 3 6.60 -14.25 11.73
CA VAL A 3 6.26 -14.34 10.29
C VAL A 3 7.52 -14.40 9.41
N LYS A 4 8.59 -13.65 9.75
CA LYS A 4 9.88 -13.69 9.05
C LYS A 4 10.52 -15.08 9.11
N VAL A 5 10.44 -15.74 10.27
CA VAL A 5 11.04 -17.07 10.47
C VAL A 5 10.36 -18.14 9.64
N ARG A 6 9.01 -18.12 9.54
CA ARG A 6 8.26 -19.07 8.70
C ARG A 6 8.51 -18.85 7.21
N LEU A 7 8.62 -17.59 6.76
CA LEU A 7 8.91 -17.25 5.36
C LEU A 7 10.31 -17.75 4.95
N MET A 8 11.33 -17.47 5.77
CA MET A 8 12.72 -17.92 5.53
C MET A 8 12.84 -19.44 5.45
N LYS A 9 12.11 -20.18 6.31
CA LYS A 9 12.06 -21.65 6.26
C LYS A 9 11.43 -22.18 4.97
N LYS A 10 10.38 -21.52 4.44
CA LYS A 10 9.77 -21.87 3.14
C LYS A 10 10.72 -21.56 1.97
N ILE A 11 11.37 -20.40 1.97
CA ILE A 11 12.33 -20.00 0.92
C ILE A 11 13.53 -20.98 0.88
N ARG A 12 14.08 -21.36 2.05
CA ARG A 12 15.19 -22.32 2.12
C ARG A 12 14.81 -23.70 1.57
N LYS A 13 13.56 -24.17 1.78
CA LYS A 13 13.05 -25.42 1.19
C LYS A 13 12.87 -25.34 -0.33
N LEU A 14 12.47 -24.18 -0.87
CA LEU A 14 12.33 -23.99 -2.32
C LEU A 14 13.68 -23.98 -3.04
N ARG A 15 14.73 -23.47 -2.40
CA ARG A 15 16.11 -23.46 -2.93
C ARG A 15 16.70 -24.87 -3.09
N SER A 16 16.47 -25.78 -2.15
CA SER A 16 16.97 -27.18 -2.25
C SER A 16 16.31 -27.99 -3.36
N ARG A 17 15.16 -27.58 -3.88
CA ARG A 17 14.48 -28.27 -4.98
C ARG A 17 14.88 -27.75 -6.37
N GLY A 18 15.81 -26.78 -6.44
CA GLY A 18 16.22 -26.16 -7.71
C GLY A 18 15.09 -25.43 -8.45
N PHE A 19 13.99 -25.14 -7.76
CA PHE A 19 12.75 -24.66 -8.39
C PHE A 19 12.80 -23.17 -8.77
N LEU A 20 13.79 -22.43 -8.28
CA LEU A 20 13.97 -21.01 -8.55
C LEU A 20 15.34 -20.82 -9.20
N THR A 21 15.35 -20.14 -10.34
CA THR A 21 16.59 -19.70 -10.96
C THR A 21 17.27 -18.65 -10.07
N ARG A 22 18.58 -18.45 -10.28
CA ARG A 22 19.38 -17.49 -9.52
C ARG A 22 18.78 -16.07 -9.61
N GLU A 23 18.29 -15.69 -10.79
CA GLU A 23 17.57 -14.44 -11.02
C GLU A 23 16.26 -14.34 -10.22
N GLN A 24 15.46 -15.41 -10.15
CA GLN A 24 14.22 -15.39 -9.36
C GLN A 24 14.47 -15.26 -7.86
N LEU A 25 15.59 -15.81 -7.37
CA LEU A 25 16.02 -15.63 -5.98
C LEU A 25 16.44 -14.19 -5.69
N GLU A 26 17.20 -13.57 -6.59
CA GLU A 26 17.62 -12.17 -6.47
C GLU A 26 16.42 -11.21 -6.50
N VAL A 27 15.45 -11.44 -7.40
CA VAL A 27 14.20 -10.63 -7.45
C VAL A 27 13.37 -10.77 -6.17
N LEU A 28 13.28 -11.98 -5.59
CA LEU A 28 12.58 -12.20 -4.32
C LEU A 28 13.30 -11.54 -3.14
N GLU A 29 14.63 -11.58 -3.13
CA GLU A 29 15.44 -10.94 -2.10
C GLU A 29 15.33 -9.42 -2.17
N GLU A 30 15.42 -8.85 -3.38
CA GLU A 30 15.25 -7.42 -3.64
C GLU A 30 13.81 -6.95 -3.30
N ALA A 31 12.79 -7.74 -3.67
CA ALA A 31 11.40 -7.47 -3.31
C ALA A 31 11.13 -7.57 -1.79
N SER A 32 11.93 -8.35 -1.06
CA SER A 32 11.82 -8.47 0.40
C SER A 32 12.49 -7.32 1.16
N GLN A 33 13.51 -6.69 0.56
CA GLN A 33 14.25 -5.57 1.14
C GLN A 33 13.57 -4.22 0.88
N ARG A 34 12.85 -4.09 -0.24
CA ARG A 34 12.06 -2.89 -0.51
C ARG A 34 10.81 -2.92 0.38
N PRO A 35 10.60 -1.94 1.28
CA PRO A 35 9.32 -1.84 1.95
C PRO A 35 8.27 -1.67 0.88
N PHE A 36 7.30 -2.59 0.82
CA PHE A 36 6.05 -2.33 0.10
C PHE A 36 5.52 -1.02 0.68
N LYS A 37 5.69 0.09 -0.05
CA LYS A 37 4.94 1.31 0.22
C LYS A 37 3.52 0.94 -0.12
N VAL A 38 2.83 0.34 0.85
CA VAL A 38 1.38 0.25 0.84
C VAL A 38 0.93 1.70 0.80
N LYS A 39 0.68 2.21 -0.41
CA LYS A 39 0.00 3.49 -0.58
C LYS A 39 -1.31 3.29 0.15
N LYS A 40 -1.41 3.86 1.36
CA LYS A 40 -2.68 3.90 2.06
C LYS A 40 -3.72 4.43 1.06
N PRO A 41 -4.91 3.82 0.99
CA PRO A 41 -5.94 4.33 0.09
C PRO A 41 -6.09 5.83 0.37
N ALA A 42 -5.98 6.64 -0.69
CA ALA A 42 -6.14 8.07 -0.56
C ALA A 42 -7.53 8.32 0.03
N GLN A 43 -7.57 8.91 1.22
CA GLN A 43 -8.84 9.18 1.90
C GLN A 43 -9.64 10.15 1.03
N LYS A 44 -10.84 9.74 0.63
CA LYS A 44 -11.71 10.56 -0.21
C LYS A 44 -12.47 11.52 0.71
N TYR A 45 -12.59 12.75 0.28
CA TYR A 45 -13.37 13.78 0.95
C TYR A 45 -14.48 14.20 0.01
N ALA A 46 -15.66 14.47 0.56
CA ALA A 46 -16.79 15.02 -0.18
C ALA A 46 -17.38 16.22 0.56
N CYS A 47 -17.83 17.22 -0.20
CA CYS A 47 -18.58 18.35 0.33
C CYS A 47 -20.06 18.01 0.41
N GLY A 48 -20.68 18.24 1.56
CA GLY A 48 -22.10 17.99 1.79
C GLY A 48 -23.05 18.95 1.06
N GLU A 49 -22.57 20.12 0.63
CA GLU A 49 -23.42 21.09 -0.10
C GLU A 49 -23.42 20.84 -1.60
N CYS A 50 -22.23 20.83 -2.21
CA CYS A 50 -22.09 20.79 -3.66
C CYS A 50 -21.71 19.39 -4.20
N SER A 51 -21.69 18.36 -3.35
CA SER A 51 -21.32 16.96 -3.68
C SER A 51 -19.96 16.79 -4.37
N TYR A 52 -19.14 17.84 -4.38
CA TYR A 52 -17.80 17.83 -4.94
C TYR A 52 -16.91 16.92 -4.10
N SER A 53 -16.08 16.09 -4.74
CA SER A 53 -15.20 15.15 -4.04
C SER A 53 -13.75 15.27 -4.48
N TRP A 54 -12.83 15.08 -3.54
CA TRP A 54 -11.38 15.23 -3.76
C TRP A 54 -10.57 14.34 -2.80
N PHE A 55 -9.28 14.19 -3.06
CA PHE A 55 -8.40 13.22 -2.39
C PHE A 55 -7.35 13.85 -1.45
N TYR A 56 -7.41 15.16 -1.23
CA TYR A 56 -6.52 15.89 -0.33
C TYR A 56 -7.28 16.45 0.87
N LYS A 57 -6.64 16.57 2.03
CA LYS A 57 -7.28 17.15 3.20
C LYS A 57 -7.44 18.66 3.00
N ALA A 58 -8.67 19.15 2.93
CA ALA A 58 -8.98 20.57 2.86
C ALA A 58 -9.99 20.94 3.95
N MET A 59 -9.81 22.09 4.60
CA MET A 59 -10.78 22.59 5.59
C MET A 59 -12.05 23.16 4.94
N LYS A 60 -11.97 23.54 3.67
CA LYS A 60 -13.06 24.13 2.88
C LYS A 60 -13.19 23.39 1.55
N CYS A 61 -14.42 23.29 1.06
CA CYS A 61 -14.66 22.80 -0.29
C CYS A 61 -14.08 23.79 -1.32
N PRO A 62 -13.25 23.35 -2.27
CA PRO A 62 -12.63 24.25 -3.25
C PRO A 62 -13.63 24.84 -4.27
N THR A 63 -14.79 24.20 -4.46
CA THR A 63 -15.82 24.68 -5.41
C THR A 63 -16.80 25.66 -4.78
N CYS A 64 -17.33 25.36 -3.60
CA CYS A 64 -18.39 26.14 -2.96
C CYS A 64 -17.97 26.84 -1.65
N SER A 65 -16.69 26.77 -1.25
CA SER A 65 -16.14 27.36 -0.01
C SER A 65 -16.79 26.90 1.30
N SER A 66 -17.71 25.95 1.27
CA SER A 66 -18.39 25.42 2.45
C SER A 66 -17.44 24.64 3.36
N ASN A 67 -17.68 24.73 4.66
CA ASN A 67 -16.96 23.99 5.71
C ASN A 67 -17.57 22.61 5.98
N ARG A 68 -18.70 22.25 5.35
CA ARG A 68 -19.36 20.95 5.55
C ARG A 68 -18.68 19.86 4.70
N VAL A 69 -17.46 19.46 5.07
CA VAL A 69 -16.70 18.39 4.41
C VAL A 69 -16.77 17.10 5.23
N SER A 70 -17.08 15.97 4.60
CA SER A 70 -17.10 14.64 5.22
C SER A 70 -16.08 13.72 4.56
N ALA A 71 -15.41 12.88 5.36
CA ALA A 71 -14.60 11.80 4.83
C ALA A 71 -15.51 10.68 4.32
N VAL A 72 -15.22 10.18 3.12
CA VAL A 72 -15.92 9.09 2.45
C VAL A 72 -14.99 7.88 2.34
#